data_AF-A0A7G9YAZ4-F1
#
_entry.id   AF-A0A7G9YAZ4-F1
#
_cell.length_a   1.000
_cell.length_b   1.000
_cell.length_c   1.000
_cell.angle_alpha   90.00
_cell.angle_beta   90.00
_cell.angle_gamma   90.00
#
_symmetry.space_group_name_H-M   'P 1'
#
loop_
_entity.id
_entity.type
_entity.pdbx_description
1 polymer ?
#
loop_
_entity_poly.entity_id
_entity_poly.type
_entity_poly.pdbx_seq_one_letter_code
_entity_poly.pdbx_strand_id
1 'polypeptide(L)'
;MSSSEIARTLETIDIRPDEIHDEQLSEAFRIFLQLIEELSENNEKLKEENQKLRDEISLMKGEQPKPDIKPSGKKPNSDISSEKERKPKNTPKNKKSKTKKPKIKIDRVEVCEVDKDILPDDAEFKGYQDVVVQEIIIKTDNIMYKKEIYYSPSQKKTYMGKTPDEIEGEFGPGVKSTVCMLKHVTNVSEPKIHEFMHNFDIHIAPSTISRILTKNNELFHQEKLDIFLAGLRSTDYQQMDDTCSRVHSQNHYALESFATHITPLILQLRERIV
;
A
#
# COMPACT_ATOMS: atom_id res chain seq x y z
N MET A 1 10.72 -26.39 35.74
CA MET A 1 9.55 -26.69 36.58
C MET A 1 8.41 -25.80 36.13
N SER A 2 7.22 -26.36 35.94
CA SER A 2 6.02 -25.54 35.70
C SER A 2 5.69 -24.71 36.95
N SER A 3 5.05 -23.53 36.83
CA SER A 3 4.63 -22.73 38.00
C SER A 3 3.78 -23.53 38.99
N SER A 4 3.05 -24.55 38.50
CA SER A 4 2.26 -25.47 39.33
C SER A 4 3.10 -26.45 40.15
N GLU A 5 4.27 -26.84 39.65
CA GLU A 5 5.21 -27.68 40.39
C GLU A 5 5.92 -26.87 41.47
N ILE A 6 6.31 -25.62 41.17
CA ILE A 6 6.96 -24.72 42.12
C ILE A 6 6.03 -24.39 43.28
N ALA A 7 4.75 -24.07 43.00
CA ALA A 7 3.76 -23.81 44.03
C ALA A 7 3.54 -25.02 44.95
N ARG A 8 3.43 -26.23 44.39
CA ARG A 8 3.30 -27.47 45.16
C ARG A 8 4.53 -27.74 46.03
N THR A 9 5.73 -27.52 45.50
CA THR A 9 6.96 -27.67 46.30
C THR A 9 7.03 -26.65 47.43
N LEU A 10 6.61 -25.40 47.21
CA LEU A 10 6.58 -24.37 48.25
C LEU A 10 5.54 -24.69 49.35
N GLU A 11 4.35 -25.17 48.98
CA GLU A 11 3.34 -25.65 49.94
C GLU A 11 3.81 -26.86 50.75
N THR A 12 4.64 -27.73 50.16
CA THR A 12 5.18 -28.92 50.85
C THR A 12 6.28 -28.57 51.86
N ILE A 13 6.96 -27.43 51.66
CA ILE A 13 8.16 -27.06 52.38
C ILE A 13 7.86 -26.33 53.71
N ASP A 14 6.64 -25.78 53.91
CA ASP A 14 6.10 -25.15 55.15
C ASP A 14 7.18 -24.48 56.03
N ILE A 15 8.02 -23.61 55.43
CA ILE A 15 9.08 -22.92 56.16
C ILE A 15 8.47 -21.81 57.00
N ARG A 16 8.58 -21.93 58.32
CA ARG A 16 8.24 -20.90 59.30
C ARG A 16 9.53 -20.39 59.94
N PRO A 17 10.12 -19.28 59.43
CA PRO A 17 11.40 -18.78 59.91
C PRO A 17 11.39 -18.43 61.41
N ASP A 18 10.22 -18.10 61.94
CA ASP A 18 10.00 -17.70 63.34
C ASP A 18 9.93 -18.89 64.31
N GLU A 19 9.79 -20.12 63.81
CA GLU A 19 9.76 -21.35 64.62
C GLU A 19 11.12 -22.08 64.63
N ILE A 20 12.11 -21.55 63.89
CA ILE A 20 13.48 -22.07 63.83
C ILE A 20 14.23 -21.66 65.12
N HIS A 21 14.67 -22.65 65.90
CA HIS A 21 15.33 -22.41 67.20
C HIS A 21 16.79 -21.94 67.08
N ASP A 22 17.42 -22.12 65.92
CA ASP A 22 18.77 -21.64 65.62
C ASP A 22 18.70 -20.22 65.04
N GLU A 23 19.20 -19.25 65.79
CA GLU A 23 19.11 -17.83 65.48
C GLU A 23 19.91 -17.45 64.22
N GLN A 24 21.07 -18.08 63.98
CA GLN A 24 21.87 -17.83 62.77
C GLN A 24 21.16 -18.39 61.52
N LEU A 25 20.52 -19.54 61.65
CA LEU A 25 19.78 -20.17 60.57
C LEU A 25 18.50 -19.37 60.25
N SER A 26 17.77 -18.92 61.28
CA SER A 26 16.58 -18.07 61.13
C SER A 26 16.90 -16.74 60.41
N GLU A 27 18.01 -16.09 60.78
CA GLU A 27 18.47 -14.87 60.13
C GLU A 27 18.86 -15.10 58.66
N ALA A 28 19.59 -16.19 58.37
CA ALA A 28 19.94 -16.56 57.00
C ALA A 28 18.71 -16.81 56.12
N PHE A 29 17.68 -17.50 56.64
CA PHE A 29 16.43 -17.72 55.91
C PHE A 29 15.68 -16.41 55.62
N ARG A 30 15.65 -15.47 56.56
CA ARG A 30 15.04 -14.15 56.35
C ARG A 30 15.76 -13.37 55.25
N ILE A 31 17.08 -13.36 55.25
CA ILE A 31 17.89 -12.71 54.22
C ILE A 31 17.67 -13.37 52.85
N PHE A 32 17.62 -14.70 52.79
CA PHE A 32 17.33 -15.41 51.53
C PHE A 32 15.94 -15.10 50.99
N LEU A 33 14.91 -15.05 51.84
CA LEU A 33 13.56 -14.68 51.44
C LEU A 33 13.52 -13.25 50.88
N GLN A 34 14.19 -12.31 51.53
CA GLN A 34 14.29 -10.93 51.06
C GLN A 34 15.01 -10.82 49.70
N LEU A 35 16.09 -11.57 49.51
CA LEU A 35 16.79 -11.63 48.22
C LEU A 35 15.95 -12.27 47.11
N ILE A 36 15.17 -13.31 47.44
CA ILE A 36 14.26 -13.96 46.48
C ILE A 36 13.14 -13.00 46.07
N GLU A 37 12.61 -12.23 47.02
CA GLU A 37 11.60 -11.20 46.74
C GLU A 37 12.15 -10.12 45.81
N GLU A 38 13.34 -9.57 46.11
CA GLU A 38 14.01 -8.59 45.26
C GLU A 38 14.33 -9.13 43.86
N LEU A 39 14.81 -10.38 43.78
CA LEU A 39 15.05 -11.06 42.50
C LEU A 39 13.75 -11.27 41.71
N SER A 40 12.64 -11.59 42.38
CA SER A 40 11.34 -11.76 41.73
C SER A 40 10.83 -10.44 41.17
N GLU A 41 10.91 -9.37 41.95
CA GLU A 41 10.50 -8.02 41.51
C GLU A 41 11.32 -7.55 40.30
N ASN A 42 12.64 -7.74 40.34
CA ASN A 42 13.52 -7.40 39.23
C ASN A 42 13.22 -8.26 37.98
N ASN A 43 12.85 -9.53 38.15
CA ASN A 43 12.48 -10.41 37.05
C ASN A 43 11.16 -9.97 36.40
N GLU A 44 10.19 -9.52 37.18
CA GLU A 44 8.95 -8.94 36.65
C GLU A 44 9.22 -7.66 35.84
N LYS A 45 10.01 -6.72 36.38
CA LYS A 45 10.43 -5.51 35.65
C LYS A 45 11.13 -5.83 34.33
N LEU A 46 12.05 -6.81 34.34
CA LEU A 46 12.76 -7.26 33.14
C LEU A 46 11.83 -7.91 32.11
N LYS A 47 10.80 -8.64 32.54
CA LYS A 47 9.79 -9.22 31.64
C LYS A 47 8.94 -8.13 31.00
N GLU A 48 8.53 -7.13 31.77
CA GLU A 48 7.78 -5.97 31.25
C GLU A 48 8.61 -5.19 30.22
N GLU A 49 9.88 -4.92 30.52
CA GLU A 49 10.77 -4.22 29.60
C GLU A 49 11.03 -5.04 28.32
N ASN A 50 11.26 -6.35 28.44
CA ASN A 50 11.37 -7.23 27.28
C ASN A 50 10.10 -7.22 26.42
N GLN A 51 8.92 -7.17 27.05
CA GLN A 51 7.66 -7.11 26.32
C GLN A 51 7.54 -5.78 25.56
N LYS A 52 7.86 -4.65 26.20
CA LYS A 52 7.89 -3.33 25.53
C LYS A 52 8.84 -3.30 24.33
N LEU A 53 10.06 -3.82 24.48
CA LEU A 53 11.03 -3.89 23.39
C LEU A 53 10.56 -4.79 22.24
N ARG A 54 9.89 -5.91 22.54
CA ARG A 54 9.30 -6.79 21.52
C ARG A 54 8.16 -6.11 20.77
N ASP A 55 7.32 -5.36 21.47
CA ASP A 55 6.22 -4.61 20.87
C ASP A 55 6.77 -3.48 19.98
N GLU A 56 7.83 -2.80 20.40
CA GLU A 56 8.52 -1.77 19.61
C GLU A 56 9.18 -2.35 18.35
N ILE A 57 9.84 -3.51 18.45
CA ILE A 57 10.38 -4.23 17.29
C ILE A 57 9.27 -4.63 16.31
N SER A 58 8.12 -5.06 16.80
CA SER A 58 6.98 -5.47 15.97
C SER A 58 6.39 -4.26 15.23
N LEU A 59 6.25 -3.12 15.92
CA LEU A 59 5.85 -1.85 15.33
C LEU A 59 6.85 -1.38 14.26
N MET A 60 8.16 -1.45 14.54
CA MET A 60 9.21 -1.13 13.56
C MET A 60 9.20 -2.06 12.34
N LYS A 61 8.70 -3.30 12.48
CA LYS A 61 8.52 -4.26 11.39
C LYS A 61 7.19 -4.11 10.64
N GLY A 62 6.31 -3.19 11.06
CA GLY A 62 4.99 -2.97 10.46
C GLY A 62 3.93 -4.00 10.89
N GLU A 63 4.20 -4.80 11.93
CA GLU A 63 3.26 -5.73 12.54
C GLU A 63 2.55 -5.06 13.73
N GLN A 64 1.33 -5.48 14.05
CA GLN A 64 0.62 -4.94 15.22
C GLN A 64 1.23 -5.49 16.52
N PRO A 65 1.36 -4.66 17.57
CA PRO A 65 1.81 -5.11 18.88
C PRO A 65 0.82 -6.11 19.49
N LYS A 66 1.28 -6.84 20.51
CA LYS A 66 0.45 -7.85 21.17
C LYS A 66 -0.84 -7.20 21.71
N PRO A 67 -2.04 -7.70 21.35
CA PRO A 67 -3.30 -7.08 21.78
C PRO A 67 -3.47 -7.20 23.30
N ASP A 68 -3.88 -6.09 23.94
CA ASP A 68 -4.24 -6.05 25.36
C ASP A 68 -5.60 -6.75 25.56
N ILE A 69 -5.54 -8.03 25.97
CA ILE A 69 -6.72 -8.84 26.25
C ILE A 69 -7.17 -8.53 27.68
N LYS A 70 -8.15 -7.63 27.81
CA LYS A 70 -8.79 -7.35 29.10
C LYS A 70 -9.43 -8.64 29.66
N PRO A 71 -9.35 -8.89 30.97
CA PRO A 71 -10.00 -10.03 31.59
C PRO A 71 -11.51 -10.00 31.29
N SER A 72 -12.06 -11.15 30.89
CA SER A 72 -13.47 -11.26 30.52
C SER A 72 -14.37 -11.03 31.74
N GLY A 73 -14.81 -9.80 31.94
CA GLY A 73 -15.91 -9.51 32.85
C GLY A 73 -17.19 -10.11 32.26
N LYS A 74 -17.70 -11.20 32.85
CA LYS A 74 -19.03 -11.73 32.53
C LYS A 74 -20.08 -10.66 32.88
N LYS A 75 -20.47 -9.83 31.91
CA LYS A 75 -21.70 -9.05 32.00
C LYS A 75 -22.89 -10.01 31.86
N PRO A 76 -23.96 -9.86 32.65
CA PRO A 76 -25.19 -10.62 32.42
C PRO A 76 -25.68 -10.36 31.00
N ASN A 77 -26.19 -11.41 30.36
CA ASN A 77 -26.69 -11.42 28.99
C ASN A 77 -27.87 -10.46 28.88
N SER A 78 -27.57 -9.18 28.64
CA SER A 78 -28.53 -8.22 28.14
C SER A 78 -28.57 -8.40 26.63
N ASP A 79 -29.77 -8.42 26.08
CA ASP A 79 -29.95 -8.34 24.64
C ASP A 79 -29.42 -6.96 24.18
N ILE A 80 -28.18 -6.93 23.71
CA ILE A 80 -27.50 -5.74 23.18
C ILE A 80 -27.91 -5.54 21.70
N SER A 81 -29.03 -6.15 21.24
CA SER A 81 -29.51 -5.89 19.89
C SER A 81 -29.98 -4.45 19.76
N SER A 82 -29.25 -3.69 18.97
CA SER A 82 -29.58 -2.32 18.51
C SER A 82 -30.74 -2.30 17.49
N GLU A 83 -31.53 -3.38 17.40
CA GLU A 83 -32.70 -3.50 16.50
C GLU A 83 -33.69 -2.34 16.67
N LYS A 84 -33.91 -1.90 17.92
CA LYS A 84 -34.89 -0.86 18.27
C LYS A 84 -34.42 0.57 18.00
N GLU A 85 -33.10 0.81 18.00
CA GLU A 85 -32.51 2.12 17.65
C GLU A 85 -32.24 2.27 16.15
N ARG A 86 -32.39 1.17 15.39
CA ARG A 86 -32.27 1.20 13.94
C ARG A 86 -33.44 1.99 13.37
N LYS A 87 -33.20 3.23 12.93
CA LYS A 87 -34.12 3.98 12.06
C LYS A 87 -34.70 2.99 11.04
N PRO A 88 -36.03 2.94 10.82
CA PRO A 88 -36.61 2.05 9.84
C PRO A 88 -35.89 2.34 8.54
N LYS A 89 -35.09 1.37 8.09
CA LYS A 89 -34.38 1.44 6.82
C LYS A 89 -35.48 1.69 5.82
N ASN A 90 -35.53 2.90 5.25
CA ASN A 90 -36.28 3.15 4.03
C ASN A 90 -36.06 1.92 3.17
N THR A 91 -37.16 1.20 2.90
CA THR A 91 -37.22 -0.04 2.10
C THR A 91 -36.07 -0.04 1.13
N PRO A 92 -35.21 -1.08 1.10
CA PRO A 92 -34.05 -1.08 0.24
C PRO A 92 -34.55 -0.74 -1.17
N LYS A 93 -34.32 0.51 -1.60
CA LYS A 93 -34.55 0.89 -2.99
C LYS A 93 -33.79 -0.16 -3.74
N ASN A 94 -34.50 -1.01 -4.48
CA ASN A 94 -33.94 -2.06 -5.30
C ASN A 94 -32.64 -1.51 -5.86
N LYS A 95 -31.51 -1.91 -5.28
CA LYS A 95 -30.20 -1.58 -5.83
C LYS A 95 -30.24 -2.38 -7.10
N LYS A 96 -30.74 -1.78 -8.17
CA LYS A 96 -30.58 -2.28 -9.52
C LYS A 96 -29.10 -2.56 -9.56
N SER A 97 -28.73 -3.85 -9.54
CA SER A 97 -27.37 -4.26 -9.80
C SER A 97 -26.99 -3.43 -11.00
N LYS A 98 -26.02 -2.52 -10.84
CA LYS A 98 -25.57 -1.71 -11.96
C LYS A 98 -24.90 -2.74 -12.86
N THR A 99 -25.67 -3.34 -13.76
CA THR A 99 -25.18 -4.24 -14.78
C THR A 99 -24.00 -3.51 -15.39
N LYS A 100 -22.79 -4.07 -15.24
CA LYS A 100 -21.55 -3.41 -15.70
C LYS A 100 -21.46 -3.42 -17.23
N LYS A 101 -22.20 -4.32 -17.88
CA LYS A 101 -22.21 -4.58 -19.32
C LYS A 101 -22.43 -3.34 -20.22
N PRO A 102 -23.39 -2.42 -19.99
CA PRO A 102 -23.60 -1.27 -20.86
C PRO A 102 -22.52 -0.18 -20.71
N LYS A 103 -21.54 -0.34 -19.81
CA LYS A 103 -20.40 0.59 -19.67
C LYS A 103 -19.14 0.14 -20.40
N ILE A 104 -19.11 -1.08 -20.93
CA ILE A 104 -17.93 -1.65 -21.56
C ILE A 104 -17.95 -1.22 -23.03
N LYS A 105 -16.96 -0.43 -23.44
CA LYS A 105 -16.72 -0.11 -24.85
C LYS A 105 -16.23 -1.38 -25.56
N ILE A 106 -16.80 -1.69 -26.73
CA ILE A 106 -16.36 -2.80 -27.57
C ILE A 106 -15.34 -2.26 -28.58
N ASP A 107 -14.08 -2.68 -28.48
CA ASP A 107 -13.02 -2.26 -29.40
C ASP A 107 -12.91 -3.16 -30.63
N ARG A 108 -13.31 -4.44 -30.53
CA ARG A 108 -13.38 -5.40 -31.64
C ARG A 108 -14.56 -6.35 -31.47
N VAL A 109 -15.15 -6.78 -32.59
CA VAL A 109 -16.20 -7.82 -32.65
C VAL A 109 -15.64 -8.97 -33.47
N GLU A 110 -15.58 -10.16 -32.88
CA GLU A 110 -15.17 -11.39 -33.55
C GLU A 110 -16.36 -12.35 -33.57
N VAL A 111 -16.66 -12.90 -34.76
CA VAL A 111 -17.73 -13.87 -34.93
C VAL A 111 -17.18 -15.26 -34.67
N CYS A 112 -17.68 -15.93 -33.65
CA CYS A 112 -17.38 -17.34 -33.40
C CYS A 112 -18.30 -18.22 -34.25
N GLU A 113 -17.83 -18.59 -35.43
CA GLU A 113 -18.56 -19.52 -36.30
C GLU A 113 -18.65 -20.90 -35.65
N VAL A 114 -19.82 -21.53 -35.79
CA VAL A 114 -20.00 -22.93 -35.40
C VAL A 114 -19.42 -23.80 -36.52
N ASP A 115 -18.65 -24.82 -36.15
CA ASP A 115 -18.18 -25.84 -37.08
C ASP A 115 -19.39 -26.51 -37.75
N LYS A 116 -19.41 -26.53 -39.09
CA LYS A 116 -20.57 -27.02 -39.85
C LYS A 116 -20.65 -28.55 -39.86
N ASP A 117 -19.53 -29.24 -39.64
CA ASP A 117 -19.49 -30.70 -39.66
C ASP A 117 -20.17 -31.33 -38.43
N ILE A 118 -20.35 -30.55 -37.35
CA ILE A 118 -21.08 -30.98 -36.15
C ILE A 118 -22.57 -30.61 -36.19
N LEU A 119 -23.01 -29.85 -37.20
CA LEU A 119 -24.40 -29.43 -37.30
C LEU A 119 -25.23 -30.55 -37.94
N PRO A 120 -26.41 -30.87 -37.38
CA PRO A 120 -27.36 -31.75 -38.06
C PRO A 120 -27.94 -31.05 -39.30
N ASP A 121 -28.45 -31.84 -40.26
CA ASP A 121 -28.96 -31.33 -41.54
C ASP A 121 -30.16 -30.37 -41.39
N ASP A 122 -30.86 -30.43 -40.26
CA ASP A 122 -32.00 -29.56 -39.92
C ASP A 122 -31.59 -28.30 -39.14
N ALA A 123 -30.29 -28.08 -38.93
CA ALA A 123 -29.79 -26.92 -38.20
C ALA A 123 -30.05 -25.61 -38.96
N GLU A 124 -30.89 -24.75 -38.38
CA GLU A 124 -31.17 -23.41 -38.90
C GLU A 124 -30.39 -22.33 -38.15
N PHE A 125 -29.85 -21.37 -38.89
CA PHE A 125 -29.21 -20.20 -38.31
C PHE A 125 -30.23 -19.27 -37.64
N LYS A 126 -30.11 -19.08 -36.31
CA LYS A 126 -31.03 -18.26 -35.50
C LYS A 126 -30.50 -16.88 -35.10
N GLY A 127 -29.28 -16.52 -35.51
CA GLY A 127 -28.61 -15.27 -35.14
C GLY A 127 -27.44 -15.48 -34.18
N TYR A 128 -26.95 -14.38 -33.61
CA TYR A 128 -25.80 -14.36 -32.71
C TYR A 128 -26.22 -14.13 -31.26
N GLN A 129 -25.48 -14.71 -30.32
CA GLN A 129 -25.57 -14.40 -28.91
C GLN A 129 -24.31 -13.63 -28.47
N ASP A 130 -24.50 -12.41 -27.98
CA ASP A 130 -23.38 -11.57 -27.58
C ASP A 130 -22.74 -12.06 -26.26
N VAL A 131 -21.43 -12.32 -26.32
CA VAL A 131 -20.58 -12.57 -25.14
C VAL A 131 -19.47 -11.52 -25.13
N VAL A 132 -19.49 -10.65 -24.12
CA VAL A 132 -18.47 -9.60 -23.94
C VAL A 132 -17.39 -10.09 -22.98
N VAL A 133 -16.15 -10.19 -23.48
CA VAL A 133 -14.95 -10.51 -22.69
C VAL A 133 -14.05 -9.28 -22.62
N GLN A 134 -13.50 -8.97 -21.45
CA GLN A 134 -12.55 -7.87 -21.27
C GLN A 134 -11.13 -8.42 -21.21
N GLU A 135 -10.31 -8.03 -22.16
CA GLU A 135 -8.90 -8.43 -22.27
C GLU A 135 -7.99 -7.20 -22.22
N ILE A 136 -6.71 -7.44 -21.90
CA ILE A 136 -5.65 -6.43 -21.98
C ILE A 136 -4.57 -6.90 -22.96
N ILE A 137 -4.19 -6.03 -23.89
CA ILE A 137 -3.09 -6.29 -24.83
C ILE A 137 -1.92 -5.39 -24.42
N ILE A 138 -0.82 -5.98 -24.01
CA ILE A 138 0.44 -5.30 -23.74
C ILE A 138 1.40 -5.67 -24.86
N LYS A 139 1.81 -4.68 -25.65
CA LYS A 139 2.75 -4.84 -26.77
C LYS A 139 3.64 -3.62 -26.90
N THR A 140 4.83 -3.80 -27.47
CA THR A 140 5.72 -2.71 -27.84
C THR A 140 5.24 -2.00 -29.10
N ASP A 141 5.56 -0.72 -29.20
CA ASP A 141 5.34 0.12 -30.39
C ASP A 141 6.65 0.87 -30.70
N ASN A 142 7.56 0.15 -31.38
CA ASN A 142 8.91 0.65 -31.65
C ASN A 142 8.93 1.41 -32.98
N ILE A 143 9.26 2.71 -32.94
CA ILE A 143 9.26 3.60 -34.10
C ILE A 143 10.71 3.96 -34.49
N MET A 144 11.08 3.68 -35.75
CA MET A 144 12.38 4.08 -36.29
C MET A 144 12.28 5.42 -37.05
N TYR A 145 12.80 6.50 -36.45
CA TYR A 145 12.87 7.81 -37.09
C TYR A 145 14.10 7.93 -37.99
N LYS A 146 13.89 7.98 -39.31
CA LYS A 146 14.94 8.25 -40.30
C LYS A 146 15.06 9.76 -40.52
N LYS A 147 16.11 10.35 -39.96
CA LYS A 147 16.38 11.78 -40.10
C LYS A 147 17.12 12.03 -41.40
N GLU A 148 16.59 12.89 -42.26
CA GLU A 148 17.31 13.35 -43.45
C GLU A 148 18.54 14.17 -43.04
N ILE A 149 19.66 13.96 -43.74
CA ILE A 149 20.93 14.65 -43.49
C ILE A 149 21.42 15.21 -44.82
N TYR A 150 21.63 16.53 -44.86
CA TYR A 150 22.20 17.24 -45.99
C TYR A 150 23.49 17.92 -45.56
N TYR A 151 24.58 17.69 -46.29
CA TYR A 151 25.84 18.40 -46.07
C TYR A 151 26.01 19.49 -47.13
N SER A 152 26.37 20.70 -46.72
CA SER A 152 26.74 21.80 -47.60
C SER A 152 28.26 21.98 -47.58
N PRO A 153 28.99 21.54 -48.63
CA PRO A 153 30.44 21.66 -48.69
C PRO A 153 30.92 23.12 -48.68
N SER A 154 30.17 24.02 -49.33
CA SER A 154 30.51 25.44 -49.41
C SER A 154 30.43 26.14 -48.05
N GLN A 155 29.43 25.77 -47.23
CA GLN A 155 29.24 26.34 -45.89
C GLN A 155 29.90 25.51 -44.79
N LYS A 156 30.50 24.35 -45.13
CA LYS A 156 31.03 23.36 -44.18
C LYS A 156 30.05 23.03 -43.05
N LYS A 157 28.76 22.90 -43.40
CA LYS A 157 27.66 22.73 -42.43
C LYS A 157 26.77 21.55 -42.80
N THR A 158 26.36 20.80 -41.77
CA THR A 158 25.39 19.71 -41.89
C THR A 158 24.03 20.18 -41.38
N TYR A 159 23.01 19.92 -42.18
CA TYR A 159 21.59 20.13 -41.87
C TYR A 159 20.97 18.76 -41.61
N MET A 160 20.20 18.65 -40.53
CA MET A 160 19.55 17.40 -40.15
C MET A 160 18.09 17.68 -39.84
N GLY A 161 17.20 16.77 -40.27
CA GLY A 161 15.79 16.79 -39.87
C GLY A 161 15.65 16.79 -38.35
N LYS A 162 14.55 17.35 -37.82
CA LYS A 162 14.25 17.31 -36.38
C LYS A 162 13.36 16.10 -36.09
N THR A 163 13.57 15.47 -34.94
CA THR A 163 12.59 14.55 -34.37
C THR A 163 11.41 15.35 -33.82
N PRO A 164 10.20 14.76 -33.69
CA PRO A 164 9.10 15.40 -33.00
C PRO A 164 9.53 15.87 -31.61
N ASP A 165 9.06 17.05 -31.19
CA ASP A 165 9.49 17.68 -29.92
C ASP A 165 9.09 16.84 -28.69
N GLU A 166 8.07 15.99 -28.83
CA GLU A 166 7.59 15.05 -27.80
C GLU A 166 8.59 13.92 -27.49
N ILE A 167 9.57 13.68 -28.38
CA ILE A 167 10.51 12.57 -28.27
C ILE A 167 11.88 13.11 -27.86
N GLU A 168 12.12 13.02 -26.56
CA GLU A 168 13.41 13.31 -25.96
C GLU A 168 14.11 12.02 -25.51
N GLY A 169 15.26 11.72 -26.12
CA GLY A 169 16.07 10.53 -25.83
C GLY A 169 15.55 9.26 -26.52
N GLU A 170 15.84 8.11 -25.93
CA GLU A 170 15.58 6.78 -26.51
C GLU A 170 14.17 6.24 -26.21
N PHE A 171 13.51 6.75 -25.16
CA PHE A 171 12.22 6.26 -24.69
C PHE A 171 11.12 7.29 -24.91
N GLY A 172 10.05 6.87 -25.58
CA GLY A 172 8.88 7.71 -25.84
C GLY A 172 8.04 8.00 -24.59
N PRO A 173 7.04 8.89 -24.70
CA PRO A 173 6.19 9.32 -23.59
C PRO A 173 5.43 8.16 -22.93
N GLY A 174 4.99 7.16 -23.69
CA GLY A 174 4.26 5.99 -23.16
C GLY A 174 5.08 5.15 -22.19
N VAL A 175 6.39 4.96 -22.45
CA VAL A 175 7.28 4.23 -21.52
C VAL A 175 7.51 5.08 -20.28
N LYS A 176 7.81 6.37 -20.44
CA LYS A 176 8.04 7.30 -19.33
C LYS A 176 6.81 7.39 -18.41
N SER A 177 5.62 7.56 -18.97
CA SER A 177 4.36 7.62 -18.20
C SER A 177 4.07 6.32 -17.49
N THR A 178 4.35 5.17 -18.11
CA THR A 178 4.15 3.85 -17.48
C THR A 178 5.11 3.67 -16.30
N VAL A 179 6.37 4.07 -16.42
CA VAL A 179 7.34 4.05 -15.30
C VAL A 179 6.83 4.92 -14.14
N CYS A 180 6.39 6.16 -14.40
CA CYS A 180 5.86 7.05 -13.37
C CYS A 180 4.60 6.48 -12.71
N MET A 181 3.66 5.95 -13.50
CA MET A 181 2.45 5.29 -13.00
C MET A 181 2.82 4.10 -12.11
N LEU A 182 3.73 3.23 -12.56
CA LEU A 182 4.11 2.05 -11.79
C LEU A 182 4.72 2.43 -10.45
N LYS A 183 5.58 3.46 -10.44
CA LYS A 183 6.23 3.94 -9.22
C LYS A 183 5.26 4.64 -8.27
N HIS A 184 4.48 5.59 -8.75
CA HIS A 184 3.74 6.51 -7.90
C HIS A 184 2.29 6.08 -7.65
N VAL A 185 1.65 5.40 -8.60
CA VAL A 185 0.24 4.95 -8.46
C VAL A 185 0.17 3.53 -7.92
N THR A 186 1.01 2.62 -8.44
CA THR A 186 0.98 1.21 -8.01
C THR A 186 2.05 0.86 -6.98
N ASN A 187 2.90 1.82 -6.61
CA ASN A 187 3.93 1.68 -5.58
C ASN A 187 4.94 0.54 -5.83
N VAL A 188 5.27 0.28 -7.11
CA VAL A 188 6.21 -0.76 -7.52
C VAL A 188 7.66 -0.26 -7.34
N SER A 189 8.55 -1.13 -6.86
CA SER A 189 9.97 -0.80 -6.69
C SER A 189 10.70 -0.70 -8.04
N GLU A 190 11.74 0.13 -8.14
CA GLU A 190 12.49 0.31 -9.39
C GLU A 190 13.03 -1.01 -9.99
N PRO A 191 13.58 -1.96 -9.21
CA PRO A 191 13.98 -3.26 -9.75
C PRO A 191 12.82 -4.06 -10.36
N LYS A 192 11.63 -3.96 -9.78
CA LYS A 192 10.42 -4.62 -10.30
C LYS A 192 9.85 -3.91 -11.52
N ILE A 193 9.98 -2.58 -11.60
CA ILE A 193 9.68 -1.83 -12.83
C ILE A 193 10.63 -2.29 -13.95
N HIS A 194 11.92 -2.42 -13.66
CA HIS A 194 12.90 -2.92 -14.63
C HIS A 194 12.55 -4.34 -15.12
N GLU A 195 12.26 -5.25 -14.20
CA GLU A 195 11.81 -6.63 -14.52
C GLU A 195 10.55 -6.61 -15.40
N PHE A 196 9.56 -5.80 -15.03
CA PHE A 196 8.33 -5.62 -15.82
C PHE A 196 8.63 -5.17 -17.25
N MET A 197 9.44 -4.10 -17.41
CA MET A 197 9.79 -3.57 -18.74
C MET A 197 10.51 -4.63 -19.58
N HIS A 198 11.46 -5.35 -18.98
CA HIS A 198 12.20 -6.39 -19.66
C HIS A 198 11.31 -7.55 -20.14
N ASN A 199 10.32 -7.96 -19.33
CA ASN A 199 9.37 -9.02 -19.69
C ASN A 199 8.49 -8.66 -20.90
N PHE A 200 8.39 -7.37 -21.26
CA PHE A 200 7.67 -6.88 -22.44
C PHE A 200 8.63 -6.35 -23.52
N ASP A 201 9.86 -6.87 -23.59
CA ASP A 201 10.86 -6.52 -24.61
C ASP A 201 11.26 -5.04 -24.65
N ILE A 202 11.10 -4.31 -23.53
CA ILE A 202 11.59 -2.94 -23.38
C ILE A 202 12.98 -2.98 -22.74
N HIS A 203 14.00 -2.72 -23.55
CA HIS A 203 15.40 -2.71 -23.12
C HIS A 203 15.77 -1.39 -22.43
N ILE A 204 15.46 -1.26 -21.14
CA ILE A 204 15.75 -0.06 -20.34
C ILE A 204 16.74 -0.37 -19.22
N ALA A 205 17.75 0.49 -19.03
CA ALA A 205 18.68 0.35 -17.91
C ALA A 205 18.05 0.83 -16.58
N PRO A 206 18.39 0.22 -15.41
CA PRO A 206 17.90 0.67 -14.11
C PRO A 206 18.20 2.16 -13.82
N SER A 207 19.36 2.65 -14.25
CA SER A 207 19.73 4.07 -14.09
C SER A 207 18.83 5.01 -14.90
N THR A 208 18.31 4.55 -16.05
CA THR A 208 17.37 5.33 -16.85
C THR A 208 16.01 5.39 -16.19
N ILE A 209 15.54 4.33 -15.53
CA ILE A 209 14.31 4.36 -14.72
C ILE A 209 14.43 5.39 -13.61
N SER A 210 15.53 5.35 -12.85
CA SER A 210 15.79 6.33 -11.78
C SER A 210 15.81 7.76 -12.32
N ARG A 211 16.44 7.99 -13.48
CA ARG A 211 16.45 9.30 -14.15
C ARG A 211 15.05 9.75 -14.58
N ILE A 212 14.22 8.87 -15.13
CA ILE A 212 12.83 9.19 -15.51
C ILE A 212 12.03 9.66 -14.28
N LEU A 213 12.26 9.06 -13.11
CA LEU A 213 11.54 9.39 -11.87
C LEU A 213 12.05 10.67 -11.18
N THR A 214 13.30 11.06 -11.42
CA THR A 214 13.98 12.12 -10.63
C THR A 214 14.31 13.38 -11.42
N LYS A 215 14.33 13.34 -12.76
CA LYS A 215 14.68 14.48 -13.62
C LYS A 215 13.46 15.03 -14.35
N ASN A 216 13.53 16.30 -14.73
CA ASN A 216 12.49 17.04 -15.47
C ASN A 216 11.14 17.10 -14.71
N ASN A 217 11.19 17.23 -13.38
CA ASN A 217 10.02 17.27 -12.50
C ASN A 217 9.52 18.70 -12.22
N GLU A 218 10.06 19.72 -12.89
CA GLU A 218 9.74 21.13 -12.67
C GLU A 218 8.25 21.41 -12.87
N LEU A 219 7.65 20.79 -13.90
CA LEU A 219 6.21 20.88 -14.15
C LEU A 219 5.40 20.34 -12.96
N PHE A 220 5.76 19.16 -12.44
CA PHE A 220 5.08 18.57 -11.28
C PHE A 220 5.28 19.39 -10.00
N HIS A 221 6.44 20.01 -9.83
CA HIS A 221 6.67 20.93 -8.71
C HIS A 221 5.75 22.15 -8.79
N GLN A 222 5.54 22.69 -9.99
CA GLN A 222 4.61 23.79 -10.21
C GLN A 222 3.17 23.36 -10.00
N GLU A 223 2.74 22.23 -10.56
CA GLU A 223 1.39 21.68 -10.36
C GLU A 223 1.09 21.42 -8.87
N LYS A 224 2.06 20.84 -8.14
CA LYS A 224 1.94 20.62 -6.69
C LYS A 224 1.71 21.94 -5.95
N LEU A 225 2.46 22.99 -6.32
CA LEU A 225 2.32 24.31 -5.72
C LEU A 225 0.94 24.92 -6.05
N ASP A 226 0.49 24.80 -7.29
CA ASP A 226 -0.80 25.33 -7.72
C ASP A 226 -1.97 24.62 -7.01
N ILE A 227 -1.92 23.29 -6.89
CA ILE A 227 -2.89 22.50 -6.12
C ILE A 227 -2.89 22.92 -4.65
N PHE A 228 -1.71 23.11 -4.06
CA PHE A 228 -1.58 23.55 -2.68
C PHE A 228 -2.18 24.94 -2.46
N LEU A 229 -1.85 25.92 -3.31
CA LEU A 229 -2.42 27.27 -3.24
C LEU A 229 -3.93 27.29 -3.47
N ALA A 230 -4.42 26.47 -4.39
CA ALA A 230 -5.86 26.32 -4.62
C ALA A 230 -6.56 25.71 -3.40
N GLY A 231 -5.98 24.66 -2.82
CA GLY A 231 -6.47 24.04 -1.58
C GLY A 231 -6.52 25.04 -0.42
N LEU A 232 -5.46 25.83 -0.24
CA LEU A 232 -5.36 26.85 0.80
C LEU A 232 -6.46 27.92 0.69
N ARG A 233 -6.83 28.30 -0.55
CA ARG A 233 -7.88 29.31 -0.80
C ARG A 233 -9.30 28.74 -0.74
N SER A 234 -9.46 27.42 -0.79
CA SER A 234 -10.77 26.77 -0.94
C SER A 234 -11.52 26.58 0.37
N THR A 235 -10.82 26.53 1.51
CA THR A 235 -11.41 26.26 2.83
C THR A 235 -10.73 27.07 3.93
N ASP A 236 -11.54 27.61 4.85
CA ASP A 236 -11.04 28.29 6.06
C ASP A 236 -10.43 27.29 7.06
N TYR A 237 -10.77 26.01 6.93
CA TYR A 237 -10.27 24.91 7.76
C TYR A 237 -9.26 24.08 6.96
N GLN A 238 -8.09 23.87 7.55
CA GLN A 238 -7.03 23.01 7.02
C GLN A 238 -6.77 21.90 8.03
N GLN A 239 -6.66 20.67 7.56
CA GLN A 239 -6.22 19.54 8.38
C GLN A 239 -4.72 19.35 8.18
N MET A 240 -3.98 19.18 9.25
CA MET A 240 -2.56 18.81 9.20
C MET A 240 -2.39 17.42 9.78
N ASP A 241 -1.61 16.59 9.10
CA ASP A 241 -1.20 15.27 9.59
C ASP A 241 0.32 15.13 9.46
N ASP A 242 0.90 14.34 10.36
CA ASP A 242 2.35 14.17 10.48
C ASP A 242 2.69 12.74 10.07
N THR A 243 3.42 12.59 8.96
CA THR A 243 3.92 11.28 8.52
C THR A 243 5.40 11.14 8.85
N CYS A 244 5.76 10.12 9.62
CA CYS A 244 7.17 9.82 9.87
C CYS A 244 7.77 9.02 8.70
N SER A 245 9.00 9.33 8.33
CA SER A 245 9.78 8.56 7.36
C SER A 245 11.22 8.48 7.82
N ARG A 246 11.89 7.38 7.48
CA ARG A 246 13.29 7.17 7.85
C ARG A 246 14.17 7.33 6.63
N VAL A 247 15.09 8.30 6.66
CA VAL A 247 16.01 8.63 5.56
C VAL A 247 17.43 8.53 6.09
N HIS A 248 18.28 7.73 5.44
CA HIS A 248 19.67 7.48 5.89
C HIS A 248 19.79 7.13 7.38
N SER A 249 18.90 6.27 7.88
CA SER A 249 18.85 5.86 9.28
C SER A 249 18.52 6.97 10.30
N GLN A 250 18.04 8.12 9.85
CA GLN A 250 17.51 9.20 10.68
C GLN A 250 16.00 9.30 10.49
N ASN A 251 15.28 9.57 11.57
CA ASN A 251 13.84 9.76 11.52
C ASN A 251 13.53 11.21 11.13
N HIS A 252 12.70 11.39 10.11
CA HIS A 252 12.20 12.66 9.63
C HIS A 252 10.68 12.67 9.74
N TYR A 253 10.11 13.85 9.94
CA TYR A 253 8.67 14.07 9.97
C TYR A 253 8.30 14.96 8.78
N ALA A 254 7.36 14.49 7.97
CA ALA A 254 6.77 15.25 6.90
C ALA A 254 5.38 15.71 7.36
N LEU A 255 5.18 17.03 7.37
CA LEU A 255 3.89 17.65 7.65
C LEU A 255 3.10 17.70 6.33
N GLU A 256 1.98 17.00 6.24
CA GLU A 256 1.07 17.07 5.09
C GLU A 256 -0.20 17.84 5.48
N SER A 257 -0.46 18.94 4.78
CA SER A 257 -1.68 19.73 4.96
C SER A 257 -2.70 19.32 3.89
N PHE A 258 -3.88 18.89 4.35
CA PHE A 258 -4.99 18.45 3.52
C PHE A 258 -6.15 19.45 3.62
N ALA A 259 -6.60 19.96 2.48
CA ALA A 259 -7.90 20.62 2.40
C ALA A 259 -9.00 19.55 2.29
N THR A 260 -10.00 19.59 3.17
CA THR A 260 -11.00 18.54 3.33
C THR A 260 -11.97 18.40 2.14
N HIS A 261 -11.88 19.28 1.13
CA HIS A 261 -12.81 19.36 0.00
C HIS A 261 -12.13 19.54 -1.39
N ILE A 262 -11.03 18.83 -1.69
CA ILE A 262 -10.44 18.79 -3.05
C ILE A 262 -11.12 17.73 -3.95
N THR A 263 -12.43 17.57 -3.87
CA THR A 263 -13.18 16.65 -4.75
C THR A 263 -13.72 17.30 -6.04
N PRO A 264 -14.07 18.61 -6.07
CA PRO A 264 -14.56 19.21 -7.32
C PRO A 264 -13.43 19.72 -8.24
N LEU A 265 -12.27 20.09 -7.70
CA LEU A 265 -11.25 20.83 -8.47
C LEU A 265 -10.44 19.96 -9.44
N ILE A 266 -10.22 18.68 -9.10
CA ILE A 266 -9.50 17.73 -9.96
C ILE A 266 -10.29 17.45 -11.26
N LEU A 267 -11.61 17.61 -11.25
CA LEU A 267 -12.44 17.44 -12.45
C LEU A 267 -12.25 18.59 -13.46
N GLN A 268 -12.03 19.81 -12.98
CA GLN A 268 -11.86 21.00 -13.82
C GLN A 268 -10.46 21.07 -14.49
N LEU A 269 -9.42 20.52 -13.86
CA LEU A 269 -8.09 20.43 -14.48
C LEU A 269 -8.01 19.35 -15.55
N ARG A 270 -8.84 18.30 -15.45
CA ARG A 270 -8.92 17.23 -16.45
C ARG A 270 -9.48 17.71 -17.80
N GLU A 271 -10.29 18.77 -17.82
CA GLU A 271 -10.86 19.36 -19.05
C GLU A 271 -9.90 20.34 -19.76
N ARG A 272 -8.74 20.67 -19.17
CA ARG A 272 -7.72 21.53 -19.81
C ARG A 272 -6.58 20.75 -20.48
N ILE A 273 -6.57 19.43 -20.35
CA ILE A 273 -5.50 18.54 -20.86
C ILE A 273 -6.02 17.63 -22.01
N VAL A 274 -7.22 17.90 -22.54
CA VAL A 274 -7.69 17.37 -23.84
C VAL A 274 -7.66 18.50 -24.84
#